data_AF-X1U6M6-F1
#
_entry.id   AF-X1U6M6-F1
#
_cell.length_a   1.000
_cell.length_b   1.000
_cell.length_c   1.000
_cell.angle_alpha   90.00
_cell.angle_beta   90.00
_cell.angle_gamma   90.00
#
_symmetry.space_group_name_H-M   'P 1'
#
loop_
_entity.id
_entity.type
_entity.pdbx_description
1 polymer ?
#
loop_
_entity_poly.entity_id
_entity_poly.type
_entity_poly.pdbx_seq_one_letter_code
_entity_poly.pdbx_strand_id
1 'polypeptide(L)'
;AVRTLTRRRQPLTAKDMIGRLNNTIRGWGNYYKIGNVKKKFRTLDKWIRTRVRTFIEKKKSEYAKVRISNYVLNSEYKLASLITLIKPHSL
;
A
#
# COMPACT_ATOMS: atom_id res chain seq x y z
N ALA A 1 9.77 -8.32 -2.58
CA ALA A 1 9.72 -7.11 -1.74
C ALA A 1 8.42 -6.99 -0.92
N VAL A 2 7.27 -6.61 -1.51
CA VAL A 2 6.04 -6.28 -0.76
C VAL A 2 5.51 -7.43 0.12
N ARG A 3 5.52 -8.68 -0.35
CA ARG A 3 5.08 -9.85 0.45
C ARG A 3 5.90 -9.99 1.73
N THR A 4 7.22 -9.81 1.63
CA THR A 4 8.17 -9.89 2.74
C THR A 4 7.94 -8.75 3.73
N LEU A 5 7.82 -7.52 3.22
CA LEU A 5 7.58 -6.33 4.06
C LEU A 5 6.23 -6.39 4.77
N THR A 6 5.20 -6.99 4.17
CA THR A 6 3.85 -7.08 4.75
C THR A 6 3.59 -8.40 5.48
N ARG A 7 4.65 -9.13 5.91
CA ARG A 7 4.49 -10.40 6.62
C ARG A 7 3.82 -10.16 7.98
N ARG A 8 2.82 -10.97 8.33
CA ARG A 8 2.02 -10.75 9.56
C ARG A 8 2.81 -10.91 10.86
N ARG A 9 3.72 -11.90 10.91
CA ARG A 9 4.61 -12.13 12.04
C ARG A 9 5.94 -11.42 11.80
N GLN A 10 6.04 -10.19 12.28
CA GLN A 10 7.27 -9.39 12.28
C GLN A 10 7.25 -8.41 13.46
N PRO A 11 8.41 -7.96 13.96
CA PRO A 11 8.50 -7.06 15.11
C PRO A 11 8.20 -5.59 14.77
N LEU A 12 7.83 -5.26 13.53
CA LEU A 12 7.59 -3.87 13.10
C LEU A 12 6.18 -3.39 13.45
N THR A 13 6.07 -2.09 13.76
CA THR A 13 4.77 -1.44 13.84
C THR A 13 4.17 -1.24 12.44
N ALA A 14 2.87 -0.93 12.37
CA ALA A 14 2.22 -0.64 11.09
C ALA A 14 2.86 0.57 10.40
N LYS A 15 3.25 1.62 11.15
CA LYS A 15 3.88 2.82 10.59
C LYS A 15 5.27 2.50 10.02
N ASP A 16 6.08 1.72 10.72
CA ASP A 16 7.42 1.34 10.23
C ASP A 16 7.34 0.47 8.97
N MET A 17 6.43 -0.50 8.97
CA MET A 17 6.16 -1.35 7.82
C MET A 17 5.73 -0.50 6.61
N ILE A 18 4.86 0.49 6.81
CA ILE A 18 4.38 1.38 5.74
C ILE A 18 5.48 2.32 5.26
N GLY A 19 6.35 2.83 6.14
CA GLY A 19 7.51 3.61 5.76
C GLY A 19 8.44 2.86 4.79
N ARG A 20 8.77 1.60 5.12
CA ARG A 20 9.58 0.73 4.24
C ARG A 20 8.87 0.44 2.92
N LEU A 21 7.56 0.22 2.98
CA LEU A 21 6.73 -0.02 1.80
C LEU A 21 6.69 1.20 0.88
N ASN A 22 6.57 2.41 1.44
CA ASN A 22 6.58 3.66 0.70
C ASN A 22 7.88 3.87 -0.07
N ASN A 23 9.03 3.55 0.52
CA ASN A 23 10.32 3.63 -0.17
C ASN A 23 10.37 2.68 -1.38
N THR A 24 9.85 1.46 -1.23
CA THR A 24 9.74 0.50 -2.34
C THR A 24 8.80 1.02 -3.44
N ILE A 25 7.64 1.53 -3.05
CA ILE A 25 6.61 2.09 -3.95
C ILE A 25 7.17 3.29 -4.75
N ARG A 26 7.90 4.19 -4.09
CA ARG A 26 8.56 5.33 -4.74
C ARG A 26 9.61 4.88 -5.76
N GLY A 27 10.45 3.89 -5.40
CA GLY A 27 11.43 3.31 -6.34
C GLY A 27 10.77 2.72 -7.58
N TRP A 28 9.65 2.00 -7.41
CA TRP A 28 8.87 1.50 -8.55
C TRP A 28 8.25 2.63 -9.38
N GLY A 29 7.70 3.67 -8.74
CA GLY A 29 7.17 4.83 -9.44
C GLY A 29 8.20 5.50 -10.34
N ASN A 30 9.44 5.64 -9.86
CA ASN A 30 10.55 6.22 -10.64
C ASN A 30 10.95 5.32 -11.82
N TYR A 31 11.07 4.01 -11.60
CA TYR A 31 11.48 3.07 -12.64
C TYR A 31 10.44 2.92 -13.76
N TYR A 32 9.15 2.92 -13.41
CA TYR A 32 8.06 2.63 -14.36
C TYR A 32 7.32 3.86 -14.88
N LYS A 33 7.85 5.08 -14.64
CA LYS A 33 7.23 6.37 -15.02
C LYS A 33 6.95 6.51 -16.52
N ILE A 34 7.75 5.84 -17.37
CA ILE A 34 7.78 6.06 -18.83
C ILE A 34 6.82 5.12 -19.59
N GLY A 35 6.19 4.12 -18.93
CA GLY A 35 5.36 3.10 -19.60
C GLY A 35 3.85 3.21 -19.41
N ASN A 36 3.06 2.58 -20.30
CA ASN A 36 1.59 2.43 -20.17
C ASN A 36 1.20 1.35 -19.13
N VAL A 37 1.76 1.46 -17.93
CA VAL A 37 1.61 0.47 -16.85
C VAL A 37 0.48 0.79 -15.87
N LYS A 38 -0.27 1.88 -16.09
CA LYS A 38 -1.31 2.41 -15.19
C LYS A 38 -2.30 1.34 -14.73
N LYS A 39 -2.78 0.49 -15.65
CA LYS A 39 -3.73 -0.60 -15.31
C LYS A 39 -3.10 -1.62 -14.35
N LYS A 40 -1.88 -2.08 -14.63
CA LYS A 40 -1.16 -3.03 -13.76
C LYS A 40 -0.89 -2.44 -12.38
N PHE A 41 -0.53 -1.15 -12.33
CA PHE A 41 -0.27 -0.44 -11.08
C PHE A 41 -1.53 -0.27 -10.24
N ARG A 42 -2.69 -0.01 -10.85
CA ARG A 42 -3.97 0.03 -10.13
C ARG A 42 -4.28 -1.30 -9.43
N THR A 43 -4.05 -2.42 -10.12
CA THR A 43 -4.25 -3.76 -9.52
C THR A 43 -3.28 -4.00 -8.38
N LEU A 44 -2.00 -3.66 -8.58
CA LEU A 44 -0.96 -3.81 -7.57
C LEU A 44 -1.22 -2.94 -6.33
N ASP A 45 -1.64 -1.70 -6.53
CA ASP A 45 -1.99 -0.73 -5.50
C ASP A 45 -3.20 -1.20 -4.68
N LYS A 46 -4.23 -1.77 -5.32
CA LYS A 46 -5.35 -2.42 -4.62
C LYS A 46 -4.86 -3.58 -3.76
N TRP A 47 -4.01 -4.45 -4.30
CA TRP A 47 -3.46 -5.59 -3.58
C TRP A 47 -2.58 -5.16 -2.39
N ILE A 48 -1.76 -4.14 -2.55
CA ILE A 48 -0.96 -3.54 -1.47
C ILE A 48 -1.86 -3.05 -0.33
N ARG A 49 -2.90 -2.28 -0.63
CA ARG A 49 -3.83 -1.80 0.40
C ARG A 49 -4.47 -2.95 1.17
N THR A 50 -4.89 -4.02 0.50
CA THR A 50 -5.43 -5.22 1.16
C THR A 50 -4.42 -5.85 2.12
N ARG A 51 -3.14 -5.94 1.75
CA ARG A 51 -2.08 -6.47 2.62
C ARG A 51 -1.87 -5.60 3.85
N VAL A 52 -1.82 -4.29 3.67
CA VAL A 52 -1.67 -3.32 4.76
C VAL A 52 -2.86 -3.40 5.73
N ARG A 53 -4.09 -3.49 5.22
CA ARG A 53 -5.29 -3.70 6.06
C ARG A 53 -5.19 -4.95 6.89
N THR A 54 -4.85 -6.08 6.28
CA THR A 54 -4.71 -7.36 7.00
C THR A 54 -3.64 -7.30 8.08
N PHE A 55 -2.56 -6.54 7.85
CA PHE A 55 -1.50 -6.32 8.83
C PHE A 55 -1.99 -5.48 10.03
N ILE A 56 -2.70 -4.38 9.77
CA ILE A 56 -3.21 -3.46 10.80
C ILE A 56 -4.35 -4.11 11.59
N GLU A 57 -5.37 -4.61 10.89
CA GLU A 57 -6.61 -5.09 11.50
C GLU A 57 -6.41 -6.40 12.27
N LYS A 58 -5.37 -7.19 11.94
CA LYS A 58 -5.03 -8.48 12.57
C LYS A 58 -6.24 -9.41 12.77
N LYS A 59 -7.23 -9.33 11.88
CA LYS A 59 -8.43 -10.16 11.93
C LYS A 59 -8.11 -11.62 11.70
N LYS A 60 -8.84 -12.50 12.40
CA LYS A 60 -8.72 -13.97 12.34
C LYS A 60 -10.01 -14.65 11.87
N SER A 61 -11.10 -13.90 11.69
CA SER A 61 -12.44 -14.43 11.41
C SER A 61 -13.08 -13.69 10.23
N GLU A 62 -13.85 -14.42 9.43
CA GLU A 62 -14.62 -13.93 8.29
C GLU A 62 -15.71 -12.93 8.71
N TYR A 63 -16.29 -13.12 9.89
CA TYR A 63 -17.35 -12.25 10.42
C TYR A 63 -16.86 -10.83 10.77
N ALA A 64 -15.54 -10.63 10.88
CA ALA A 64 -14.96 -9.31 11.09
C ALA A 64 -14.92 -8.52 9.76
N LYS A 65 -16.08 -8.06 9.28
CA LYS A 65 -16.25 -7.47 7.93
C LYS A 65 -15.75 -6.03 7.78
N VAL A 66 -15.73 -5.24 8.85
CA VAL A 66 -15.42 -3.79 8.78
C VAL A 66 -13.97 -3.53 8.33
N ARG A 67 -13.74 -2.78 7.26
CA ARG A 67 -12.38 -2.46 6.79
C ARG A 67 -12.01 -1.02 7.07
N ILE A 68 -10.75 -0.76 7.41
CA ILE A 68 -10.23 0.62 7.48
C ILE A 68 -10.34 1.29 6.09
N SER A 69 -10.82 2.53 6.08
CA SER A 69 -11.05 3.28 4.85
C SER A 69 -9.73 3.62 4.14
N ASN A 70 -9.79 3.89 2.83
CA ASN A 70 -8.61 4.39 2.10
C ASN A 70 -8.14 5.73 2.65
N TYR A 71 -9.08 6.55 3.18
CA TYR A 71 -8.76 7.82 3.80
C TYR A 71 -7.81 7.61 4.98
N VAL A 72 -8.16 6.74 5.94
CA VAL A 72 -7.33 6.45 7.11
C VAL A 72 -5.95 5.88 6.72
N LEU A 73 -5.89 5.00 5.70
CA LEU A 73 -4.62 4.49 5.20
C LEU A 73 -3.69 5.61 4.69
N ASN A 74 -4.25 6.62 4.04
CA ASN A 74 -3.49 7.71 3.44
C ASN A 74 -3.19 8.83 4.46
N SER A 75 -4.16 9.20 5.30
CA SER A 75 -4.05 10.31 6.25
C SER A 75 -3.26 9.93 7.50
N GLU A 76 -3.63 8.85 8.18
CA GLU A 76 -3.07 8.44 9.47
C GLU A 76 -1.78 7.65 9.32
N TYR A 77 -1.80 6.72 8.36
CA TYR A 77 -0.69 5.80 8.14
C TYR A 77 0.28 6.25 7.03
N LYS A 78 -0.04 7.34 6.32
CA LYS A 78 0.79 7.93 5.26
C LYS A 78 1.16 6.93 4.16
N LEU A 79 0.29 5.99 3.82
CA LEU A 79 0.54 5.02 2.75
C LEU A 79 0.59 5.74 1.39
N ALA A 80 1.70 5.58 0.67
CA ALA A 80 1.85 6.11 -0.68
C ALA A 80 0.99 5.30 -1.67
N SER A 81 0.32 6.03 -2.56
CA SER A 81 -0.50 5.45 -3.63
C SER A 81 0.29 5.42 -4.92
N LEU A 82 0.46 4.23 -5.51
CA LEU A 82 1.14 4.05 -6.79
C LEU A 82 0.44 4.80 -7.93
N ILE A 83 -0.89 4.93 -7.85
CA ILE A 83 -1.69 5.66 -8.83
C ILE A 83 -1.39 7.16 -8.77
N THR A 84 -1.26 7.70 -7.56
CA THR A 84 -0.99 9.13 -7.32
C THR A 84 0.44 9.50 -7.73
N LEU A 85 1.39 8.58 -7.63
CA LEU A 85 2.78 8.82 -8.03
C LEU A 85 2.98 8.84 -9.54
N ILE A 86 2.20 8.07 -10.31
CA ILE A 86 2.31 8.01 -11.77
C ILE A 86 1.49 9.11 -12.46
N LYS A 87 0.47 9.63 -11.79
CA LYS A 87 -0.27 10.80 -12.26
C LYS A 87 0.41 12.05 -11.69
N PRO A 88 1.26 12.78 -12.44
CA PRO A 88 1.51 14.17 -12.05
C PRO A 88 0.14 14.85 -11.97
N HIS A 89 -0.08 15.66 -10.94
CA HIS A 89 -1.34 16.37 -10.75
C HIS A 89 -1.75 16.98 -12.10
N SER A 90 -2.86 16.49 -12.65
CA SER A 90 -3.55 17.20 -13.71
C SER A 90 -4.00 18.51 -13.08
N LEU A 91 -3.40 19.61 -13.54
CA LEU A 91 -3.88 20.98 -13.35
C LEU A 91 -5.38 21.04 -13.69
#